data_AF-A0A524AE99-F1
#
_entry.id   AF-A0A524AE99-F1
#
_cell.length_a   1.000
_cell.length_b   1.000
_cell.length_c   1.000
_cell.angle_alpha   90.00
_cell.angle_beta   90.00
_cell.angle_gamma   90.00
#
_symmetry.space_group_name_H-M   'P 1'
#
loop_
_entity.id
_entity.type
_entity.pdbx_description
1 polymer ?
#
loop_
_entity_poly.entity_id
_entity_poly.type
_entity_poly.pdbx_seq_one_letter_code
_entity_poly.pdbx_strand_id
1 'polypeptide(L)' 'MNTGAILTEAERRLRSLSPERLRVANDFLAYLQEREENQATAELLSIPGFEAAFRRAVEQADSGDVVRFEDIRRDV' A
#
# COMPACT_ATOMS: atom_id res chain seq x y z
N MET A 1 -7.94 -11.28 -18.79
CA MET A 1 -9.33 -11.37 -18.30
C MET A 1 -9.87 -9.96 -18.13
N ASN A 2 -11.14 -9.72 -18.42
CA ASN A 2 -11.75 -8.39 -18.29
C ASN A 2 -12.08 -8.12 -16.80
N THR A 3 -11.55 -7.03 -16.23
CA THR A 3 -11.76 -6.64 -14.82
C THR A 3 -13.24 -6.57 -14.45
N GLY A 4 -14.09 -6.06 -15.36
CA GLY A 4 -15.54 -6.00 -15.12
C GLY A 4 -16.17 -7.38 -14.93
N ALA A 5 -15.72 -8.38 -15.70
CA ALA A 5 -16.23 -9.74 -15.57
C ALA A 5 -15.80 -10.40 -14.25
N ILE A 6 -14.58 -10.09 -13.77
CA ILE A 6 -14.07 -10.60 -12.49
C ILE A 6 -14.86 -10.00 -11.32
N LEU A 7 -15.16 -8.70 -11.36
CA LEU A 7 -15.93 -8.02 -10.32
C LEU A 7 -17.34 -8.59 -10.20
N THR A 8 -18.06 -8.71 -11.31
CA THR A 8 -19.41 -9.28 -11.34
C THR A 8 -19.43 -10.70 -10.77
N GLU A 9 -18.42 -11.50 -11.10
CA GLU A 9 -18.29 -12.86 -10.61
C GLU A 9 -18.01 -12.93 -9.09
N ALA A 10 -17.15 -12.04 -8.59
CA ALA A 10 -16.84 -11.93 -7.16
C ALA A 10 -18.08 -11.50 -6.36
N GLU A 11 -18.80 -10.47 -6.81
CA GLU A 11 -20.04 -10.01 -6.16
C GLU A 11 -21.09 -11.12 -6.09
N ARG A 12 -21.28 -11.86 -7.19
CA ARG A 12 -22.22 -12.98 -7.26
C ARG A 12 -21.88 -14.06 -6.24
N ARG A 13 -20.59 -14.40 -6.10
CA ARG A 13 -20.12 -15.37 -5.10
C ARG A 13 -20.38 -14.88 -3.69
N LEU A 14 -20.03 -13.63 -3.38
CA LEU A 14 -20.25 -13.04 -2.05
C LEU A 14 -21.73 -13.05 -1.66
N ARG A 15 -22.63 -12.69 -2.58
CA ARG A 15 -24.09 -12.71 -2.34
C ARG A 15 -24.67 -14.11 -2.08
N SER A 16 -23.97 -15.16 -2.50
CA SER A 16 -24.39 -16.56 -2.33
C SER A 16 -23.93 -17.21 -1.03
N LEU A 17 -23.09 -16.53 -0.24
CA LEU A 17 -22.55 -17.08 1.00
C LEU A 17 -23.57 -17.00 2.14
N SER A 18 -23.46 -17.94 3.08
CA SER A 18 -24.14 -17.81 4.38
C SER A 18 -23.56 -16.62 5.16
N PRO A 19 -24.28 -16.05 6.13
CA PRO A 19 -23.80 -14.93 6.94
C PRO A 19 -22.43 -15.18 7.59
N GLU A 20 -22.20 -16.39 8.11
CA GLU A 20 -20.93 -16.78 8.76
C GLU A 20 -19.77 -16.82 7.76
N ARG A 21 -20.02 -17.37 6.57
CA ARG A 21 -19.03 -17.42 5.49
C ARG A 21 -18.75 -16.03 4.91
N LEU A 22 -19.76 -15.18 4.85
CA LEU A 22 -19.64 -13.81 4.38
C LEU A 22 -18.76 -12.97 5.32
N ARG A 23 -18.85 -13.17 6.65
CA ARG A 23 -17.94 -12.52 7.61
C ARG A 23 -16.48 -12.90 7.35
N VAL A 24 -16.20 -14.19 7.20
CA VAL A 24 -14.84 -14.66 6.89
C VAL A 24 -14.33 -14.09 5.56
N ALA A 25 -15.20 -14.03 4.53
CA ALA A 25 -14.83 -13.43 3.25
C ALA A 25 -14.55 -11.93 3.38
N ASN A 26 -15.33 -11.20 4.18
CA ASN A 26 -15.12 -9.78 4.45
C ASN A 26 -13.79 -9.52 5.16
N ASP A 27 -13.45 -10.31 6.18
CA ASP A 27 -12.18 -10.18 6.90
C ASP A 27 -10.99 -10.44 5.96
N PHE A 28 -11.11 -11.43 5.06
CA PHE A 28 -10.08 -11.71 4.07
C PHE A 28 -9.94 -10.60 3.01
N LEU A 29 -11.04 -9.99 2.57
CA LEU A 29 -11.00 -8.85 1.66
C LEU A 29 -10.36 -7.63 2.33
N ALA A 30 -10.66 -7.36 3.61
CA ALA A 30 -10.01 -6.30 4.38
C ALA A 30 -8.49 -6.54 4.48
N TYR A 31 -8.06 -7.77 4.74
CA TYR A 31 -6.64 -8.14 4.71
C TYR A 31 -6.00 -7.89 3.34
N LEU A 32 -6.68 -8.22 2.24
CA LEU A 32 -6.17 -7.97 0.90
C LEU A 32 -6.06 -6.46 0.60
N GLN A 33 -7.02 -5.64 1.04
CA GLN A 33 -6.96 -4.19 0.90
C GLN A 33 -5.80 -3.59 1.69
N GLU A 34 -5.64 -4.00 2.94
CA GLU A 34 -4.49 -3.61 3.77
C GLU A 34 -3.17 -4.03 3.11
N ARG A 35 -3.10 -5.22 2.53
CA ARG A 35 -1.89 -5.70 1.84
C ARG A 35 -1.65 -5.01 0.51
N GLU A 36 -2.68 -4.66 -0.24
CA GLU A 36 -2.55 -3.91 -1.50
C GLU A 36 -2.01 -2.50 -1.21
N GLU A 37 -2.50 -1.85 -0.14
CA GLU A 37 -1.96 -0.59 0.37
C GLU A 37 -0.52 -0.74 0.91
N ASN A 38 -0.23 -1.87 1.58
CA ASN A 38 1.06 -2.13 2.21
C ASN A 38 2.08 -2.84 1.31
N GLN A 39 1.73 -3.29 0.10
CA GLN A 39 2.65 -4.00 -0.80
C GLN A 39 3.82 -3.08 -1.17
N ALA A 40 3.54 -1.81 -1.49
CA ALA A 40 4.55 -0.79 -1.75
C ALA A 40 5.42 -0.51 -0.51
N THR A 41 4.80 -0.44 0.67
CA THR A 41 5.51 -0.25 1.95
C THR A 41 6.40 -1.46 2.30
N ALA A 42 5.93 -2.67 2.05
CA ALA A 42 6.67 -3.92 2.27
C ALA A 42 7.84 -4.08 1.29
N GLU A 43 7.66 -3.68 0.03
CA GLU A 43 8.75 -3.59 -0.95
C GLU A 43 9.82 -2.60 -0.50
N LEU A 44 9.44 -1.41 -0.05
CA LEU A 44 10.37 -0.41 0.48
C LEU A 44 11.13 -0.89 1.72
N LEU A 45 10.42 -1.52 2.68
CA LEU A 45 11.04 -2.07 3.90
C LEU A 45 11.89 -3.32 3.63
N SER A 46 11.73 -3.99 2.50
CA SER A 46 12.60 -5.08 2.08
C SER A 46 13.98 -4.60 1.60
N ILE A 47 14.14 -3.31 1.30
CA ILE A 47 15.42 -2.72 0.91
C ILE A 47 16.33 -2.64 2.16
N PRO A 48 17.49 -3.31 2.17
CA PRO A 48 18.39 -3.29 3.32
C PRO A 48 18.78 -1.87 3.74
N GLY A 49 18.56 -1.54 5.02
CA GLY A 49 18.90 -0.24 5.58
C GLY A 49 17.93 0.90 5.26
N PHE A 50 16.88 0.66 4.48
CA PHE A 50 15.91 1.69 4.10
C PHE A 50 15.16 2.25 5.31
N GLU A 51 14.69 1.42 6.24
CA GLU A 51 13.98 1.88 7.44
C GLU A 51 14.82 2.88 8.27
N ALA A 52 16.10 2.57 8.46
CA ALA A 52 17.02 3.44 9.19
C ALA A 52 17.32 4.74 8.42
N ALA A 53 17.46 4.67 7.09
CA ALA A 53 17.64 5.84 6.23
C ALA A 53 16.40 6.73 6.23
N PHE A 54 15.21 6.14 6.15
CA PHE A 54 13.93 6.84 6.18
C PHE A 54 13.71 7.55 7.52
N ARG A 55 13.99 6.88 8.65
CA ARG A 55 13.89 7.50 9.98
C ARG A 55 14.78 8.73 10.10
N ARG A 56 16.03 8.64 9.63
CA ARG A 56 16.96 9.80 9.61
C ARG A 56 16.45 10.91 8.70
N ALA A 57 15.92 10.59 7.53
CA ALA A 57 15.37 11.59 6.61
C ALA A 57 14.19 12.34 7.23
N VAL A 58 13.33 11.66 8.01
CA VAL A 58 12.25 12.31 8.78
C VAL A 58 12.81 13.26 9.84
N GLU A 59 13.81 12.83 10.62
CA GLU A 59 14.48 13.68 11.62
C GLU A 59 15.14 14.92 10.98
N GLN A 60 15.74 14.77 9.80
CA GLN A 60 16.31 15.87 9.03
C GLN A 60 15.23 16.85 8.54
N ALA A 61 14.10 16.33 8.05
CA ALA A 61 12.96 17.16 7.66
C ALA A 61 12.38 17.95 8.83
N ASP A 62 12.20 17.30 9.98
CA ASP A 62 11.64 17.93 11.19
C ASP A 62 12.59 18.99 11.78
N SER A 63 13.90 18.78 11.66
CA SER A 63 14.92 19.73 12.11
C SER A 63 15.22 20.85 11.10
N GLY A 64 14.62 20.78 9.90
CA GLY A 64 14.86 21.75 8.82
C GLY A 64 16.19 21.56 8.08
N ASP A 65 16.88 20.43 8.31
CA ASP A 65 18.08 20.00 7.56
C ASP A 65 17.67 19.47 6.16
N VAL A 66 17.11 20.36 5.35
CA VAL A 66 16.59 20.07 4.01
C VAL A 66 17.11 21.08 3.01
N VAL A 67 17.27 20.65 1.76
CA VAL A 67 17.61 21.54 0.64
C VAL A 67 16.41 21.64 -0.29
N ARG A 68 16.09 22.86 -0.74
CA ARG A 68 14.97 23.03 -1.68
C ARG A 68 15.33 22.39 -3.01
N PHE A 69 14.33 21.79 -3.65
CA PHE A 69 14.54 21.09 -4.90
C PHE A 69 15.06 22.01 -6.02
N GLU A 70 14.60 23.27 -6.06
CA GLU A 70 15.02 24.26 -7.04
C GLU A 70 16.53 24.55 -6.97
N ASP A 71 17.14 24.36 -5.80
CA ASP A 71 18.53 24.69 -5.55
C ASP A 71 19.48 23.53 -5.94
N ILE A 72 18.94 22.32 -6.17
CA ILE A 72 19.71 21.13 -6.55
C ILE A 72 19.35 20.55 -7.92
N ARG A 73 18.20 20.94 -8.48
CA ARG A 73 17.79 20.50 -9.82
C ARG A 73 18.77 21.05 -10.85
N ARG A 74 19.50 20.15 -11.52
CA ARG A 74 20.21 20.48 -12.75
C ARG A 74 19.20 20.44 -13.88
N ASP A 75 19.17 21.47 -14.72
CA ASP A 75 18.30 21.48 -15.91
C ASP A 75 18.62 20.24 -16.76
N VAL A 76 17.66 19.31 -16.78
CA VAL A 76 17.63 18.10 -17.61
C VAL A 76 16.55 18.25 -18.66
#